data_AF-A0AB36J5M8-F1
#
_entry.id   AF-A0AB36J5M8-F1
#
_cell.length_a   1.000
_cell.length_b   1.000
_cell.length_c   1.000
_cell.angle_alpha   90.00
_cell.angle_beta   90.00
_cell.angle_gamma   90.00
#
_symmetry.space_group_name_H-M   'P 1'
#
loop_
_entity.id
_entity.type
_entity.pdbx_description
1 polymer ?
#
loop_
_entity_poly.entity_id
_entity_poly.type
_entity_poly.pdbx_seq_one_letter_code
_entity_poly.pdbx_strand_id
1 'polypeptide(L)' 'MVIIKKLELALDLTRPAEELIEAIITVLEFYPGRQFEILQQVDHKVGEMLGALQPKENSKLEPAVHSEKQ' A
#
# COMPACT_ATOMS: atom_id res chain seq x y z
N MET A 1 -29.74 11.72 3.24
CA MET A 1 -28.49 10.94 3.13
C MET A 1 -27.65 11.24 4.36
N VAL A 2 -27.38 10.27 5.22
CA VAL A 2 -26.52 10.47 6.40
C VAL A 2 -25.07 10.46 5.90
N ILE A 3 -24.33 11.54 6.16
CA ILE A 3 -22.92 11.65 5.80
C ILE A 3 -22.12 11.41 7.08
N ILE A 4 -21.50 10.25 7.18
CA ILE A 4 -20.59 9.93 8.28
C ILE A 4 -19.24 10.58 7.95
N LYS A 5 -18.83 11.53 8.79
CA LYS A 5 -17.62 12.35 8.58
C LYS A 5 -16.40 11.84 9.34
N LYS A 6 -16.62 11.02 10.37
CA LYS A 6 -15.55 10.52 11.25
C LYS A 6 -15.90 9.12 11.74
N LEU A 7 -14.90 8.26 11.74
CA LEU A 7 -14.91 6.94 12.35
C LEU A 7 -13.77 6.92 13.38
N GLU A 8 -14.04 6.41 14.59
CA GLU A 8 -13.02 6.17 15.61
C GLU A 8 -12.81 4.65 15.71
N LEU A 9 -11.56 4.21 15.58
CA LEU A 9 -11.17 2.80 15.61
C LEU A 9 -10.19 2.56 16.77
N ALA A 10 -10.39 1.48 17.50
CA ALA A 10 -9.41 0.93 18.43
C ALA A 10 -8.83 -0.34 17.79
N LEU A 11 -7.49 -0.45 17.73
CA LEU A 11 -6.81 -1.53 17.04
C LEU A 11 -5.99 -2.37 18.02
N ASP A 12 -6.06 -3.69 17.89
CA ASP A 12 -5.20 -4.63 18.62
C ASP A 12 -3.81 -4.78 17.96
N LEU A 13 -2.82 -4.09 18.50
CA LEU A 13 -1.46 -4.12 17.95
C LEU A 13 -0.75 -5.48 18.10
N THR A 14 -1.35 -6.47 18.78
CA THR A 14 -0.82 -7.85 18.78
C THR A 14 -1.07 -8.58 17.45
N ARG A 15 -2.01 -8.09 16.62
CA ARG A 15 -2.41 -8.68 15.33
C ARG A 15 -2.49 -7.62 14.21
N PRO A 16 -1.40 -6.90 13.93
CA PRO A 16 -1.45 -5.65 13.17
C PRO A 16 -1.92 -5.83 11.73
N ALA A 17 -1.63 -6.96 11.08
CA ALA A 17 -2.07 -7.19 9.71
C ALA A 17 -3.58 -7.38 9.63
N GLU A 18 -4.14 -8.20 10.52
CA GLU A 18 -5.58 -8.45 10.56
C GLU A 18 -6.38 -7.18 10.92
N GLU A 19 -5.91 -6.43 11.92
CA GLU A 19 -6.56 -5.17 12.31
C GLU A 19 -6.60 -4.14 11.17
N LEU A 20 -5.52 -4.04 10.38
CA LEU A 20 -5.50 -3.14 9.23
C LEU A 20 -6.48 -3.60 8.13
N ILE A 21 -6.62 -4.91 7.92
CA ILE A 21 -7.59 -5.46 6.96
C ILE A 21 -9.03 -5.14 7.43
N GLU A 22 -9.34 -5.35 8.70
CA GLU A 22 -10.66 -5.06 9.27
C GLU A 22 -10.99 -3.56 9.22
N ALA A 23 -10.00 -2.70 9.52
CA ALA A 23 -10.15 -1.25 9.40
C ALA A 23 -10.47 -0.82 7.96
N ILE A 24 -9.77 -1.39 6.97
CA ILE A 24 -10.05 -1.10 5.55
C ILE A 24 -11.47 -1.54 5.20
N ILE A 25 -11.87 -2.77 5.54
CA ILE A 25 -13.22 -3.28 5.26
C ILE A 25 -14.28 -2.35 5.85
N THR A 26 -14.13 -1.98 7.12
CA THR A 26 -15.05 -1.08 7.82
C THR A 26 -15.18 0.28 7.11
N VAL A 27 -14.07 0.86 6.66
CA VAL A 27 -14.10 2.14 5.93
C VAL A 27 -14.85 1.98 4.60
N LEU A 28 -14.64 0.88 3.86
CA LEU A 28 -15.26 0.67 2.55
C LEU A 28 -16.78 0.53 2.60
N GLU A 29 -17.36 0.08 3.71
CA GLU A 29 -18.80 0.00 3.90
C GLU A 29 -19.49 1.38 3.79
N PHE A 30 -18.77 2.46 4.09
CA PHE A 30 -19.27 3.83 3.97
C PHE A 30 -19.17 4.40 2.54
N TYR A 31 -18.52 3.70 1.60
CA TYR A 31 -18.27 4.17 0.23
C TYR A 31 -18.72 3.16 -0.85
N PRO A 32 -20.01 2.78 -0.89
CA PRO A 32 -20.52 1.88 -1.91
C PRO A 32 -20.36 2.49 -3.31
N GLY A 33 -19.84 1.69 -4.25
CA GLY A 33 -19.55 2.09 -5.63
C GLY A 33 -18.17 2.70 -5.85
N ARG A 34 -17.41 2.99 -4.78
CA ARG A 34 -16.03 3.52 -4.85
C ARG A 34 -14.97 2.59 -4.27
N GLN A 35 -15.35 1.36 -3.89
CA GLN A 35 -14.44 0.48 -3.16
C GLN A 35 -13.19 0.14 -3.97
N PHE A 36 -13.33 -0.12 -5.28
CA PHE A 36 -12.21 -0.42 -6.16
C PHE A 36 -11.21 0.74 -6.25
N GLU A 37 -11.70 1.96 -6.46
CA GLU A 37 -10.88 3.18 -6.54
C GLU A 37 -10.09 3.40 -5.25
N ILE A 38 -10.73 3.22 -4.09
CA ILE A 38 -10.10 3.38 -2.77
C ILE A 38 -9.04 2.29 -2.56
N LEU A 39 -9.38 1.03 -2.82
CA LEU A 39 -8.46 -0.10 -2.67
C LEU A 39 -7.23 0.03 -3.58
N GLN A 40 -7.40 0.49 -4.82
CA GLN A 40 -6.28 0.73 -5.74
C GLN A 40 -5.30 1.79 -5.20
N GLN A 41 -5.80 2.86 -4.59
CA GLN A 41 -4.96 3.89 -3.97
C GLN A 41 -4.20 3.34 -2.75
N VAL A 42 -4.86 2.53 -1.92
CA VAL A 42 -4.24 1.88 -0.77
C VAL A 42 -3.15 0.90 -1.23
N ASP A 43 -3.45 0.04 -2.21
CA ASP A 43 -2.51 -0.92 -2.80
C ASP A 43 -1.24 -0.24 -3.30
N HIS A 44 -1.41 0.82 -4.11
CA HIS A 44 -0.28 1.59 -4.63
C HIS A 44 0.59 2.14 -3.48
N LYS A 45 -0.03 2.72 -2.45
CA LYS A 45 0.71 3.31 -1.34
C LYS A 45 1.44 2.27 -0.50
N VAL A 46 0.81 1.13 -0.25
CA VAL A 46 1.43 0.00 0.45
C VAL A 46 2.60 -0.53 -0.37
N GLY A 47 2.44 -0.69 -1.68
CA GLY A 47 3.52 -1.09 -2.59
C GLY A 47 4.73 -0.14 -2.54
N GLU A 48 4.50 1.17 -2.55
CA GLU A 48 5.58 2.17 -2.38
C GLU A 48 6.32 2.00 -1.04
N MET A 49 5.58 1.84 0.06
CA MET A 49 6.17 1.66 1.39
C MET A 49 6.99 0.37 1.46
N LEU A 50 6.47 -0.72 0.90
CA LEU A 50 7.20 -1.98 0.82
C LEU A 50 8.47 -1.83 -0.02
N GLY A 51 8.39 -1.16 -1.18
CA GLY A 51 9.56 -0.86 -2.01
C GLY A 51 10.62 -0.03 -1.29
N ALA A 52 10.22 0.96 -0.50
CA ALA A 52 11.14 1.78 0.29
C ALA A 52 11.81 1.01 1.44
N LEU A 53 11.17 -0.05 1.95
CA LEU A 53 11.69 -0.93 2.99
C LEU A 53 12.56 -2.07 2.44
N GLN A 54 12.54 -2.33 1.13
CA GLN A 54 13.42 -3.33 0.53
C GLN A 54 14.90 -2.91 0.71
N PRO A 55 15.77 -3.79 1.21
CA PRO A 55 17.20 -3.55 1.25
C PRO A 55 17.74 -3.25 -0.15
N LYS A 56 18.64 -2.27 -0.28
CA LYS A 56 19.30 -1.90 -1.55
C LYS A 56 20.31 -2.95 -2.04
N GLU A 57 19.99 -4.24 -1.99
CA GLU A 57 20.92 -5.31 -2.39
C GLU A 57 21.02 -5.55 -3.90
N ASN A 58 20.37 -4.74 -4.74
CA ASN A 58 20.51 -4.83 -6.20
C ASN A 58 20.89 -3.50 -6.90
N SER A 59 21.61 -2.61 -6.20
CA SER A 59 22.21 -1.41 -6.83
C SER A 59 23.62 -1.64 -7.39
N LYS A 60 24.07 -2.88 -7.54
CA LYS A 60 25.30 -3.24 -8.27
C LYS A 60 25.02 -4.23 -9.39
N LEU A 61 24.46 -3.74 -10.48
CA LEU A 61 24.93 -4.13 -11.80
C LEU A 61 25.13 -2.84 -12.59
N GLU A 62 26.40 -2.47 -12.67
CA GLU A 62 26.97 -1.37 -13.45
C GLU A 62 26.61 -1.46 -14.94
N PRO A 63 26.70 -0.35 -15.69
CA PRO A 63 26.21 -0.27 -17.06
C PRO A 63 27.11 -1.10 -17.98
N ALA A 64 26.49 -1.94 -18.82
CA ALA A 64 27.21 -2.57 -19.93
C ALA A 64 27.50 -1.52 -21.01
N VAL A 65 28.50 -0.69 -20.77
CA VAL A 65 29.32 -0.12 -21.83
C VAL A 65 30.33 -1.20 -22.21
N HIS A 66 30.06 -1.91 -23.31
CA HIS A 66 31.15 -2.44 -24.12
C HIS A 66 31.01 -1.85 -25.52
N SER A 67 31.65 -0.70 -25.68
CA SER A 67 32.19 -0.28 -26.96
C SER A 67 33.29 -1.25 -27.39
N GLU A 68 33.30 -1.50 -28.70
CA GLU A 68 34.41 -1.90 -29.58
C GLU A 68 34.96 -3.34 -29.46
N LYS A 69 34.92 -4.06 -30.59
CA LYS A 69 36.07 -4.08 -31.52
C LYS A 69 35.75 -4.70 -32.89
N GLN A 70 36.22 -3.96 -33.91
CA GLN A 70 36.67 -4.37 -35.26
C GLN A 70 35.64 -4.84 -36.29
#